data_AF-A0A7L3IT04-F1
#
_entry.id   AF-A0A7L3IT04-F1
#
_cell.length_a   1.000
_cell.length_b   1.000
_cell.length_c   1.000
_cell.angle_alpha   90.00
_cell.angle_beta   90.00
_cell.angle_gamma   90.00
#
_symmetry.space_group_name_H-M   'P 1'
#
loop_
_entity.id
_entity.type
_entity.pdbx_description
1 polymer ?
#
loop_
_entity_poly.entity_id
_entity_poly.type
_entity_poly.pdbx_seq_one_letter_code
_entity_poly.pdbx_strand_id
1 'polypeptide(L)'
;QDEYKPEKALSEEDLKNAVSVHHALASKATDYEKKPNVLKLKTADWRVLLFQAQSQEEMQTWINKINCVAAVFSAPPFPAAIGSQKKFSRPLLPATTTKLSQ
;
A
#
# COMPACT_ATOMS: atom_id res chain seq x y z
N GLN A 1 25.62 -10.65 -6.06
CA GLN A 1 24.86 -11.37 -7.09
C GLN A 1 23.42 -10.87 -6.95
N ASP A 2 22.90 -10.23 -8.00
CA ASP A 2 21.63 -9.45 -8.03
C ASP A 2 21.54 -8.20 -7.15
N GLU A 3 22.49 -7.27 -7.29
CA GLU A 3 22.37 -5.93 -6.75
C GLU A 3 21.80 -4.99 -7.81
N TYR A 4 20.61 -4.42 -7.56
CA TYR A 4 19.96 -3.47 -8.46
C TYR A 4 20.82 -2.20 -8.61
N LYS A 5 21.24 -1.90 -9.86
CA LYS A 5 21.91 -0.66 -10.21
C LYS A 5 20.92 0.26 -10.93
N PRO A 6 20.63 1.47 -10.40
CA PRO A 6 19.58 2.34 -10.94
C PRO A 6 19.85 2.81 -12.38
N GLU A 7 21.11 2.80 -12.82
CA GLU A 7 21.51 3.20 -14.18
C GLU A 7 21.32 2.09 -15.23
N LYS A 8 21.05 0.86 -14.81
CA LYS A 8 20.81 -0.26 -15.73
C LYS A 8 19.31 -0.40 -15.95
N ALA A 9 18.88 -0.30 -17.22
CA ALA A 9 17.52 -0.64 -17.59
C ALA A 9 17.19 -2.07 -17.15
N LEU A 10 15.99 -2.28 -16.61
CA LEU A 10 15.49 -3.60 -16.24
C LEU A 10 15.42 -4.48 -17.51
N SER A 11 15.92 -5.71 -17.41
CA SER A 11 15.76 -6.68 -18.48
C SER A 11 14.31 -7.20 -18.54
N GLU A 12 13.92 -7.85 -19.65
CA GLU A 12 12.60 -8.48 -19.77
C GLU A 12 12.38 -9.54 -18.67
N GLU A 13 13.43 -10.25 -18.28
CA GLU A 13 13.38 -11.24 -17.20
C GLU A 13 13.12 -10.57 -15.85
N ASP A 14 13.77 -9.43 -15.57
CA ASP A 14 13.53 -8.65 -14.34
C ASP A 14 12.07 -8.18 -14.26
N LEU A 15 11.53 -7.70 -15.38
CA LEU A 15 10.15 -7.24 -15.47
C LEU A 15 9.16 -8.39 -15.27
N LYS A 16 9.46 -9.57 -15.79
CA LYS A 16 8.65 -10.77 -15.64
C LYS A 16 8.63 -11.29 -14.20
N ASN A 17 9.74 -11.16 -13.50
CA ASN A 17 9.88 -11.59 -12.10
C ASN A 17 9.51 -10.49 -11.10
N ALA A 18 9.24 -9.26 -11.56
CA ALA A 18 8.89 -8.16 -10.69
C ALA A 18 7.58 -8.43 -9.93
N VAL A 19 7.61 -8.12 -8.63
CA VAL A 19 6.44 -8.21 -7.76
C VAL A 19 5.93 -6.80 -7.48
N SER A 20 4.72 -6.50 -7.96
CA SER A 20 4.10 -5.21 -7.66
C SER A 20 3.62 -5.17 -6.21
N VAL A 21 4.00 -4.12 -5.49
CA VAL A 21 3.70 -3.93 -4.04
C VAL A 21 2.53 -2.99 -3.78
N HIS A 22 1.84 -2.49 -4.82
CA HIS A 22 0.61 -1.72 -4.64
C HIS A 22 -0.45 -2.57 -3.89
N HIS A 23 -1.13 -1.97 -2.91
CA HIS A 23 -2.07 -2.61 -1.99
C HIS A 23 -1.53 -3.88 -1.30
N ALA A 24 -0.20 -4.07 -1.27
CA ALA A 24 0.37 -5.24 -0.66
C ALA A 24 0.44 -5.09 0.86
N LEU A 25 0.39 -6.22 1.56
CA LEU A 25 0.58 -6.30 3.00
C LEU A 25 1.72 -7.28 3.30
N ALA A 26 2.79 -6.76 3.87
CA ALA A 26 3.88 -7.54 4.43
C ALA A 26 3.65 -7.79 5.92
N SER A 27 3.90 -9.01 6.38
CA SER A 27 3.74 -9.43 7.78
C SER A 27 4.72 -10.55 8.14
N LYS A 28 4.95 -10.80 9.43
CA LYS A 28 5.71 -12.00 9.85
C LYS A 28 4.91 -13.26 9.49
N ALA A 29 5.57 -14.27 8.92
CA ALA A 29 4.95 -15.57 8.66
C ALA A 29 4.90 -16.40 9.96
N THR A 30 3.84 -16.21 10.75
CA THR A 30 3.66 -16.94 12.03
C THR A 30 3.26 -18.40 11.85
N ASP A 31 2.75 -18.73 10.67
CA ASP A 31 2.30 -20.05 10.24
C ASP A 31 3.40 -20.86 9.51
N TYR A 32 4.62 -20.32 9.42
CA TYR A 32 5.74 -20.95 8.73
C TYR A 32 6.94 -21.16 9.66
N GLU A 33 7.19 -22.43 10.01
CA GLU A 33 8.21 -22.78 11.01
C GLU A 33 9.44 -23.48 10.42
N LYS A 34 9.46 -23.75 9.11
CA LYS A 34 10.57 -24.49 8.46
C LYS A 34 11.86 -23.68 8.40
N LYS A 35 11.77 -22.35 8.36
CA LYS A 35 12.92 -21.43 8.36
C LYS A 35 12.65 -20.22 9.23
N PRO A 36 13.67 -19.66 9.91
CA PRO A 36 13.52 -18.44 10.69
C PRO A 36 13.44 -17.20 9.78
N ASN A 37 13.04 -16.07 10.38
CA ASN A 37 13.07 -14.74 9.77
C ASN A 37 12.31 -14.66 8.43
N VAL A 38 11.16 -15.33 8.35
CA VAL A 38 10.33 -15.34 7.14
C VAL A 38 9.21 -14.31 7.24
N LEU A 39 9.12 -13.45 6.24
CA LEU A 39 7.98 -12.55 6.02
C LEU A 39 7.06 -13.10 4.93
N LYS A 40 5.77 -12.84 5.10
CA LYS A 40 4.69 -13.15 4.17
C LYS A 40 4.22 -11.86 3.51
N LEU A 41 4.28 -11.81 2.18
CA LEU A 41 3.76 -10.73 1.36
C LEU A 41 2.47 -11.20 0.67
N LYS A 42 1.38 -10.47 0.92
CA LYS A 42 0.12 -10.63 0.18
C LYS A 42 -0.01 -9.47 -0.79
N THR A 43 -0.15 -9.74 -2.08
CA THR A 43 -0.24 -8.72 -3.14
C THR A 43 -1.70 -8.46 -3.55
N ALA A 44 -1.95 -7.38 -4.30
CA ALA A 44 -3.30 -7.02 -4.78
C ALA A 44 -3.95 -8.07 -5.69
N ASP A 45 -3.13 -8.84 -6.41
CA ASP A 45 -3.54 -9.96 -7.26
C ASP A 45 -3.66 -11.28 -6.46
N TRP A 46 -3.77 -11.20 -5.14
CA TRP A 46 -4.05 -12.31 -4.21
C TRP A 46 -2.95 -13.37 -4.12
N ARG A 47 -1.77 -13.14 -4.71
CA ARG A 47 -0.61 -14.02 -4.50
C ARG A 47 -0.11 -13.90 -3.07
N VAL A 48 0.42 -15.02 -2.57
CA VAL A 48 1.09 -15.12 -1.28
C VAL A 48 2.53 -15.56 -1.52
N LEU A 49 3.48 -14.72 -1.14
CA LEU A 49 4.91 -14.95 -1.31
C LEU A 49 5.58 -15.00 0.06
N LEU A 50 6.55 -15.91 0.21
CA LEU A 50 7.36 -16.04 1.42
C LEU A 50 8.80 -15.62 1.10
N PHE A 51 9.34 -14.69 1.88
CA PHE A 51 10.72 -14.23 1.76
C PHE A 51 11.46 -14.48 3.07
N GLN A 52 12.62 -15.12 2.96
CA GLN A 52 13.53 -15.32 4.08
C GLN A 52 14.53 -14.15 4.14
N ALA A 53 14.62 -13.49 5.29
CA ALA A 53 15.65 -12.50 5.58
C ALA A 53 16.85 -13.13 6.31
N GLN A 54 17.98 -12.44 6.33
CA GLN A 54 19.20 -12.88 7.00
C GLN A 54 19.07 -12.74 8.53
N SER A 55 18.33 -11.73 9.01
CA SER A 55 18.07 -11.50 10.44
C SER A 55 16.64 -11.07 10.73
N GLN A 56 16.26 -11.09 12.02
CA GLN A 56 14.96 -10.63 12.49
C GLN A 56 14.80 -9.11 12.26
N GLU A 57 15.86 -8.33 12.45
CA GLU A 57 15.88 -6.88 12.22
C GLU A 57 15.72 -6.56 10.74
N GLU A 58 16.38 -7.32 9.86
CA GLU A 58 16.25 -7.16 8.42
C GLU A 58 14.82 -7.50 7.97
N MET A 59 14.22 -8.58 8.49
CA MET A 59 12.83 -8.93 8.23
C MET A 59 11.87 -7.81 8.63
N GLN A 60 12.02 -7.24 9.83
CA GLN A 60 11.20 -6.11 10.29
C GLN A 60 11.40 -4.87 9.42
N THR A 61 12.65 -4.59 9.03
CA THR A 61 12.98 -3.48 8.14
C THR A 61 12.29 -3.63 6.78
N TRP A 62 12.31 -4.83 6.20
CA TRP A 62 11.61 -5.13 4.95
C TRP A 62 10.09 -4.98 5.08
N ILE A 63 9.49 -5.53 6.15
CA ILE A 63 8.06 -5.39 6.43
C ILE A 63 7.66 -3.90 6.48
N ASN A 64 8.41 -3.10 7.23
CA ASN A 64 8.13 -1.67 7.39
C ASN A 64 8.29 -0.90 6.09
N LYS A 65 9.36 -1.15 5.32
CA LYS A 65 9.59 -0.46 4.04
C LYS A 65 8.48 -0.78 3.02
N ILE A 66 8.13 -2.06 2.87
CA ILE A 66 7.09 -2.47 1.93
C ILE A 66 5.75 -1.86 2.33
N ASN A 67 5.35 -1.95 3.60
CA ASN A 67 4.07 -1.41 4.07
C ASN A 67 4.01 0.11 3.96
N CYS A 68 5.12 0.82 4.20
CA CYS A 68 5.20 2.27 4.02
C CYS A 68 4.97 2.65 2.55
N VAL A 69 5.69 2.01 1.62
CA VAL A 69 5.51 2.25 0.18
C VAL A 69 4.10 1.88 -0.26
N ALA A 70 3.59 0.71 0.14
CA ALA A 70 2.23 0.31 -0.17
C ALA A 70 1.24 1.36 0.33
N ALA A 71 1.33 1.83 1.58
CA ALA A 71 0.43 2.85 2.11
C ALA A 71 0.50 4.19 1.35
N VAL A 72 1.71 4.68 1.04
CA VAL A 72 1.93 5.96 0.35
C VAL A 72 1.35 5.96 -1.06
N PHE A 73 1.51 4.85 -1.79
CA PHE A 73 1.15 4.78 -3.21
C PHE A 73 -0.21 4.11 -3.49
N SER A 74 -0.86 3.53 -2.48
CA SER A 74 -2.16 2.85 -2.63
C SER A 74 -3.38 3.72 -2.43
N ALA A 75 -3.25 4.84 -1.70
CA ALA A 75 -4.37 5.75 -1.52
C ALA A 75 -4.41 6.77 -2.68
N PRO A 76 -5.57 7.02 -3.30
CA PRO A 76 -5.69 8.17 -4.19
C PRO A 76 -5.42 9.44 -3.38
N PRO A 77 -4.79 10.47 -3.98
CA PRO A 77 -4.69 11.78 -3.35
C PRO A 77 -6.08 12.21 -2.90
N PHE A 78 -6.23 12.62 -1.65
CA PHE A 78 -7.50 13.17 -1.22
C PHE A 78 -7.90 14.31 -2.17
N PRO A 79 -9.17 14.37 -2.60
CA PRO A 79 -9.64 15.52 -3.36
C PRO A 79 -9.32 16.80 -2.56
N ALA A 80 -8.94 17.86 -3.28
CA ALA A 80 -8.62 19.14 -2.66
C ALA A 80 -9.70 19.50 -1.63
N ALA A 81 -9.30 19.91 -0.42
CA ALA A 81 -10.24 20.19 0.64
C ALA A 81 -11.35 21.13 0.14
N ILE A 82 -12.61 20.67 0.22
CA ILE A 82 -13.80 21.40 -0.25
C ILE A 82 -14.04 22.70 0.55
N GLY A 83 -13.13 23.07 1.46
CA GLY A 83 -13.11 24.35 2.18
C GLY A 83 -12.22 25.44 1.59
N SER A 84 -11.32 25.15 0.64
CA SER A 84 -10.43 26.18 0.04
C SER A 84 -11.05 26.85 -1.19
N GLN A 85 -12.29 27.33 -1.03
CA GLN A 85 -12.80 28.39 -1.89
C GLN A 85 -12.49 29.70 -1.15
N LYS A 86 -11.87 30.70 -1.80
CA LYS A 86 -11.63 32.03 -1.19
C LYS A 86 -12.92 32.70 -0.66
N LYS A 87 -14.10 32.16 -1.00
CA LYS A 87 -15.40 32.67 -0.62
C LYS A 87 -16.30 31.51 -0.16
N PHE A 88 -16.46 31.40 1.15
CA PHE A 88 -17.51 30.59 1.76
C PHE A 88 -18.88 31.10 1.28
N SER A 89 -19.56 30.33 0.45
CA SER A 89 -20.95 30.59 0.09
C SER A 89 -21.81 29.71 1.01
N ARG A 90 -22.60 30.34 1.88
CA ARG A 90 -23.57 29.61 2.71
C ARG A 90 -24.46 28.80 1.77
N PRO A 91 -24.55 27.47 1.91
CA PRO A 91 -25.59 26.71 1.23
C PRO A 91 -26.92 27.33 1.64
N LEU A 92 -27.68 27.83 0.66
CA LEU A 92 -29.05 28.24 0.91
C LEU A 92 -29.78 26.96 1.32
N LEU A 93 -29.98 26.79 2.63
CA LEU A 93 -30.81 25.71 3.16
C LEU A 93 -32.12 25.71 2.36
N PRO A 94 -32.66 24.55 1.98
CA PRO A 94 -34.00 24.52 1.40
C PRO A 94 -34.97 25.17 2.40
N ALA A 95 -35.55 26.30 2.01
CA ALA A 95 -36.50 27.08 2.82
C ALA A 95 -37.91 26.47 2.79
N THR A 96 -38.02 25.14 2.78
CA THR A 96 -39.30 24.45 2.63
C THR A 96 -39.41 23.32 3.63
N THR A 97 -40.48 23.39 4.44
CA THR A 97 -40.85 22.38 5.42
C THR A 97 -41.42 21.15 4.72
N THR A 98 -41.07 19.97 5.23
CA THR A 98 -41.65 18.70 4.76
C THR A 98 -43.13 18.60 5.14
N LYS A 99 -43.96 18.09 4.24
CA LYS A 99 -45.39 17.81 4.49
C LYS A 99 -45.63 16.41 5.08
N LEU A 100 -44.64 15.84 5.77
CA LEU A 100 -44.81 14.54 6.41
C LEU A 100 -45.65 14.74 7.68
N SER A 101 -46.94 14.42 7.61
CA SER A 101 -47.81 14.30 8.78
C SER A 101 -47.59 12.92 9.41
N GLN A 102 -47.51 12.89 10.73
CA GLN A 102 -47.35 11.67 11.54
C GLN A 102 -48.66 10.88 11.61
#